data_AF-A0A3S4JSS0-F1
#
_entry.id   AF-A0A3S4JSS0-F1
#
_cell.length_a   1.000
_cell.length_b   1.000
_cell.length_c   1.000
_cell.angle_alpha   90.00
_cell.angle_beta   90.00
_cell.angle_gamma   90.00
#
_symmetry.space_group_name_H-M   'P 1'
#
loop_
_entity.id
_entity.type
_entity.pdbx_description
1 polymer ?
#
loop_
_entity_poly.entity_id
_entity_poly.type
_entity_poly.pdbx_seq_one_letter_code
_entity_poly.pdbx_strand_id
1 'polypeptide(L)'
;MIDYYRVTNENRLLFGSATRLLEYIPADLKAWNRNLMLKVFPYLHDVKIDLAWGGPLCCSANLFPQIGTLPAHDNVFYVQGYSGFGVTPSHIVCKVLAEGMAEGSERYELMSSIPHVNIFGKDKLRRVMTTAGKVWHQTSGYWKGRR
;
A
#
# COMPACT_ATOMS: atom_id res chain seq x y z
N MET A 1 0.01 11.99 8.35
CA MET A 1 -1.04 11.40 7.48
C MET A 1 -0.84 11.98 6.11
N ILE A 2 -0.83 11.17 5.06
CA ILE A 2 -0.55 11.66 3.70
C ILE A 2 -1.88 11.74 2.95
N ASP A 3 -2.24 12.95 2.57
CA ASP A 3 -3.36 13.24 1.67
C ASP A 3 -2.76 13.51 0.28
N TYR A 4 -3.34 12.90 -0.75
CA TYR A 4 -2.90 13.07 -2.13
C TYR A 4 -4.09 13.47 -3.01
N TYR A 5 -3.82 14.33 -3.96
CA TYR A 5 -4.81 14.78 -4.93
C TYR A 5 -4.18 14.95 -6.29
N ARG A 6 -4.99 14.75 -7.34
CA ARG A 6 -4.58 14.95 -8.73
C ARG A 6 -5.77 15.49 -9.52
N VAL A 7 -5.55 16.57 -10.26
CA VAL A 7 -6.51 17.02 -11.26
C VAL A 7 -6.28 16.23 -12.55
N THR A 8 -7.36 15.72 -13.11
CA THR A 8 -7.37 15.01 -14.40
C THR A 8 -7.54 15.98 -15.56
N ASN A 9 -7.24 15.53 -16.78
CA ASN A 9 -7.38 16.37 -17.98
C ASN A 9 -8.84 16.83 -18.23
N GLU A 10 -9.82 16.11 -17.69
CA GLU A 10 -11.25 16.45 -17.75
C GLU A 10 -11.69 17.40 -16.63
N ASN A 11 -10.74 18.05 -15.94
CA ASN A 11 -11.01 18.95 -14.81
C ASN A 11 -11.74 18.26 -13.63
N ARG A 12 -11.50 16.95 -13.44
CA ARG A 12 -12.01 16.21 -12.27
C ARG A 12 -10.91 16.10 -11.22
N LEU A 13 -11.29 16.30 -9.96
CA LEU A 13 -10.40 16.13 -8.81
C LEU A 13 -10.43 14.68 -8.32
N LEU A 14 -9.31 13.99 -8.44
CA LEU A 14 -9.04 12.76 -7.69
C LEU A 14 -8.51 13.16 -6.32
N PHE A 15 -9.15 12.70 -5.25
CA PHE A 15 -8.69 12.89 -3.88
C PHE A 15 -8.61 11.55 -3.17
N GLY A 16 -7.55 11.32 -2.41
CA GLY A 16 -7.40 10.15 -1.58
C GLY A 16 -6.59 10.45 -0.32
N SER A 17 -6.84 9.67 0.72
CA SER A 17 -6.18 9.80 2.01
C SER A 17 -5.82 8.42 2.54
N ALA A 18 -4.66 8.33 3.19
CA ALA A 18 -4.23 7.08 3.81
C ALA A 18 -5.17 6.71 4.99
N THR A 19 -5.41 5.41 5.17
CA THR A 19 -6.20 4.91 6.29
C THR A 19 -5.63 5.40 7.62
N ARG A 20 -6.50 5.78 8.55
CA ARG A 20 -6.12 6.15 9.92
C ARG A 20 -5.38 5.01 10.63
N LEU A 21 -4.96 5.28 11.86
CA LEU A 21 -4.33 4.33 12.78
C LEU A 21 -4.98 2.93 12.77
N LEU A 22 -6.32 2.89 12.74
CA LEU A 22 -7.10 1.66 12.71
C LEU A 22 -7.35 1.18 11.28
N GLU A 23 -7.21 -0.13 11.06
CA GLU A 23 -7.57 -0.78 9.80
C GLU A 23 -9.10 -0.89 9.67
N TYR A 24 -9.69 0.00 8.89
CA TYR A 24 -11.13 0.12 8.72
C TYR A 24 -11.48 0.68 7.34
N ILE A 25 -12.51 0.11 6.71
CA ILE A 25 -13.12 0.65 5.49
C ILE A 25 -14.52 1.15 5.86
N PRO A 26 -14.82 2.45 5.71
CA PRO A 26 -16.12 3.00 6.02
C PRO A 26 -17.20 2.49 5.06
N ALA A 27 -18.42 2.35 5.57
CA ALA A 27 -19.58 1.99 4.75
C ALA A 27 -19.92 3.09 3.73
N ASP A 28 -19.80 4.36 4.15
CA ASP A 28 -19.93 5.52 3.26
C ASP A 28 -18.57 6.14 2.97
N LEU A 29 -17.97 5.71 1.85
CA LEU A 29 -16.70 6.25 1.36
C LEU A 29 -16.82 7.69 0.85
N LYS A 30 -17.99 8.14 0.39
CA LYS A 30 -18.20 9.51 -0.12
C LYS A 30 -18.16 10.50 1.03
N ALA A 31 -18.97 10.27 2.07
CA ALA A 31 -19.00 11.13 3.25
C ALA A 31 -17.66 11.14 3.97
N TRP A 32 -17.01 9.97 4.09
CA TRP A 32 -15.68 9.87 4.69
C TRP A 32 -14.63 10.71 3.95
N ASN A 33 -14.51 10.55 2.63
CA ASN A 33 -13.53 11.30 1.84
C ASN A 33 -13.88 12.78 1.78
N ARG A 34 -15.16 13.16 1.76
CA ARG A 34 -15.58 14.57 1.85
C ARG A 34 -15.02 15.23 3.11
N ASN A 35 -15.20 14.60 4.28
CA ASN A 35 -14.70 15.15 5.55
C ASN A 35 -13.17 15.32 5.58
N LEU A 36 -12.43 14.50 4.84
CA LEU A 36 -10.97 14.63 4.72
C LEU A 36 -10.59 15.70 3.69
N MET A 37 -11.26 15.69 2.53
CA MET A 37 -11.07 16.68 1.47
C MET A 37 -11.32 18.10 1.97
N LEU A 38 -12.36 18.33 2.77
CA LEU A 38 -12.69 19.67 3.29
C LEU A 38 -11.66 20.25 4.26
N LYS A 39 -10.77 19.43 4.81
CA LYS A 39 -9.62 19.93 5.58
C LYS A 39 -8.58 20.61 4.71
N VAL A 40 -8.51 20.23 3.42
CA VAL A 40 -7.56 20.76 2.44
C VAL A 40 -8.25 21.78 1.53
N PHE A 41 -9.48 21.50 1.09
CA PHE A 41 -10.25 22.28 0.12
C PHE A 41 -11.64 22.63 0.68
N PRO A 42 -11.73 23.54 1.67
CA PRO A 42 -13.01 23.85 2.33
C PRO A 42 -14.06 24.41 1.36
N TYR A 43 -13.63 25.09 0.30
CA TYR A 43 -14.50 25.66 -0.73
C TYR A 43 -15.22 24.59 -1.58
N LEU A 44 -14.79 23.33 -1.57
CA LEU A 44 -15.43 22.24 -2.32
C LEU A 44 -16.59 21.56 -1.57
N HIS A 45 -17.11 22.19 -0.51
CA HIS A 45 -18.17 21.62 0.33
C HIS A 45 -19.43 21.20 -0.43
N ASP A 46 -19.84 21.89 -1.48
CA ASP A 46 -21.06 21.55 -2.22
C ASP A 46 -20.79 20.74 -3.50
N VAL A 47 -19.53 20.43 -3.82
CA VAL A 47 -19.18 19.73 -5.06
C VAL A 47 -19.63 18.28 -5.02
N LYS A 48 -20.36 17.87 -6.06
CA LYS A 48 -20.86 16.50 -6.22
C LYS A 48 -19.70 15.50 -6.29
N ILE A 49 -19.80 14.42 -5.51
CA ILE A 49 -18.88 13.27 -5.60
C ILE A 49 -19.54 12.21 -6.49
N ASP A 50 -19.06 12.08 -7.74
CA ASP A 50 -19.59 11.09 -8.67
C ASP A 50 -19.24 9.67 -8.24
N LEU A 51 -17.96 9.44 -7.94
CA LEU A 51 -17.39 8.11 -7.66
C LEU A 51 -16.64 8.11 -6.34
N ALA A 52 -16.76 7.01 -5.60
CA ALA A 52 -15.90 6.72 -4.47
C ALA A 52 -15.65 5.21 -4.41
N TRP A 53 -14.40 4.84 -4.18
CA TRP A 53 -13.99 3.46 -4.03
C TRP A 53 -12.89 3.38 -2.97
N GLY A 54 -12.67 2.17 -2.49
CA GLY A 54 -11.65 1.88 -1.50
C GLY A 54 -11.46 0.37 -1.45
N GLY A 55 -10.36 -0.04 -0.84
CA GLY A 55 -10.02 -1.44 -0.73
C GLY A 55 -8.86 -1.66 0.22
N PRO A 56 -8.63 -2.93 0.61
CA PRO A 56 -7.47 -3.28 1.41
C PRO A 56 -6.19 -3.02 0.62
N LEU A 57 -5.19 -2.46 1.30
CA LEU A 57 -3.85 -2.32 0.77
C LEU A 57 -3.04 -3.58 1.09
N CYS A 58 -2.37 -4.15 0.09
CA CYS A 58 -1.43 -5.24 0.34
C CYS A 58 -0.11 -4.68 0.88
N CYS A 59 0.14 -4.89 2.18
CA CYS A 59 1.35 -4.47 2.85
C CYS A 59 2.19 -5.67 3.28
N SER A 60 3.51 -5.54 3.16
CA SER A 60 4.49 -6.47 3.74
C SER A 60 4.95 -5.99 5.12
N ALA A 61 5.60 -6.87 5.89
CA ALA A 61 6.05 -6.56 7.25
C ALA A 61 7.15 -5.47 7.28
N ASN A 62 8.03 -5.45 6.28
CA ASN A 62 9.11 -4.48 6.14
C ASN A 62 8.75 -3.30 5.22
N LEU A 63 7.48 -3.21 4.78
CA LEU A 63 6.98 -2.22 3.82
C LEU A 63 7.69 -2.23 2.46
N PHE A 64 8.44 -3.29 2.13
CA PHE A 64 9.11 -3.48 0.85
C PHE A 64 8.38 -4.56 0.01
N PRO A 65 8.30 -4.44 -1.33
CA PRO A 65 7.69 -5.48 -2.15
C PRO A 65 8.41 -6.82 -1.96
N GLN A 66 7.63 -7.89 -1.78
CA GLN A 66 8.15 -9.24 -1.67
C GLN A 66 8.18 -9.86 -3.07
N ILE A 67 9.35 -10.29 -3.50
CA ILE A 67 9.59 -10.98 -4.77
C ILE A 67 10.34 -12.28 -4.49
N GLY A 68 10.00 -13.35 -5.20
CA GLY A 68 10.71 -14.61 -5.08
C GLY A 68 10.05 -15.76 -5.82
N THR A 69 10.63 -16.94 -5.63
CA THR A 69 10.13 -18.23 -6.14
C THR A 69 9.56 -19.03 -4.96
N LEU A 70 8.47 -19.77 -5.18
CA LEU A 70 7.94 -20.64 -4.12
C LEU A 70 8.92 -21.78 -3.83
N PRO A 71 9.33 -22.00 -2.56
CA PRO A 71 10.32 -23.04 -2.23
C PRO A 71 9.93 -24.47 -2.62
N ALA A 72 8.63 -24.74 -2.79
CA ALA A 72 8.12 -26.05 -3.20
C ALA A 72 8.01 -26.21 -4.73
N HIS A 73 8.12 -25.11 -5.49
CA HIS A 73 7.87 -25.07 -6.93
C HIS A 73 8.79 -24.05 -7.61
N ASP A 74 9.90 -24.52 -8.17
CA ASP A 74 10.93 -23.67 -8.80
C ASP A 74 10.45 -22.89 -10.02
N ASN A 75 9.32 -23.29 -10.60
CA ASN A 75 8.68 -22.63 -11.73
C ASN A 75 7.56 -21.66 -11.34
N VAL A 76 7.32 -21.43 -10.04
CA VAL A 76 6.27 -20.54 -9.56
C VAL A 76 6.89 -19.30 -8.92
N PHE A 77 6.75 -18.18 -9.62
CA PHE A 77 7.24 -16.88 -9.20
C PHE A 77 6.11 -16.04 -8.61
N TYR A 78 6.42 -15.21 -7.62
CA TYR A 78 5.45 -14.32 -6.99
C TYR A 78 6.00 -12.92 -6.77
N VAL A 79 5.11 -11.94 -6.80
CA VAL A 79 5.36 -10.57 -6.35
C VAL A 79 4.14 -10.05 -5.58
N GLN A 80 4.35 -9.50 -4.38
CA GLN A 80 3.28 -8.99 -3.52
C GLN A 80 3.75 -7.87 -2.58
N GLY A 81 2.81 -7.25 -1.84
CA GLY A 81 3.17 -6.41 -0.70
C GLY A 81 3.76 -5.04 -1.03
N TYR A 82 3.31 -4.40 -2.12
CA TYR A 82 3.80 -3.09 -2.56
C TYR A 82 3.54 -1.90 -1.61
N SER A 83 2.86 -2.12 -0.49
CA SER A 83 2.84 -1.21 0.67
C SER A 83 2.55 0.27 0.36
N GLY A 84 1.70 0.53 -0.64
CA GLY A 84 1.19 1.87 -0.96
C GLY A 84 1.92 2.61 -2.09
N PHE A 85 3.01 2.06 -2.63
CA PHE A 85 3.76 2.72 -3.70
C PHE A 85 3.81 1.91 -5.00
N GLY A 86 3.02 0.83 -5.13
CA GLY A 86 3.14 -0.14 -6.23
C GLY A 86 3.08 0.38 -7.66
N VAL A 87 2.43 1.52 -7.91
CA VAL A 87 2.37 2.11 -9.27
C VAL A 87 3.78 2.45 -9.78
N THR A 88 4.61 3.08 -8.96
CA THR A 88 5.93 3.58 -9.37
C THR A 88 6.97 2.46 -9.62
N PRO A 89 7.22 1.52 -8.70
CA PRO A 89 8.25 0.49 -8.87
C PRO A 89 7.76 -0.70 -9.69
N SER A 90 6.46 -0.83 -9.98
CA SER A 90 5.91 -2.00 -10.69
C SER A 90 6.70 -2.33 -11.95
N HIS A 91 6.98 -1.33 -12.79
CA HIS A 91 7.75 -1.50 -14.02
C HIS A 91 9.13 -2.13 -13.79
N ILE A 92 9.87 -1.64 -12.78
CA ILE A 92 11.20 -2.15 -12.45
C ILE A 92 11.09 -3.55 -11.85
N VAL A 93 10.17 -3.76 -10.91
CA VAL A 93 9.96 -5.06 -10.25
C VAL A 93 9.54 -6.13 -11.26
N CYS A 94 8.64 -5.81 -12.19
CA CYS A 94 8.24 -6.71 -13.27
C CYS A 94 9.39 -7.03 -14.22
N LYS A 95 10.24 -6.04 -14.54
CA LYS A 95 11.45 -6.29 -15.33
C LYS A 95 12.40 -7.24 -14.63
N VAL A 96 12.70 -7.00 -13.35
CA VAL A 96 13.57 -7.87 -12.54
C VAL A 96 12.99 -9.28 -12.41
N LEU A 97 11.66 -9.40 -12.25
CA LEU A 97 10.97 -10.69 -12.24
C LEU A 97 11.15 -11.42 -13.58
N ALA A 98 10.94 -10.74 -14.70
CA ALA A 98 11.11 -11.33 -16.03
C ALA A 98 12.55 -11.76 -16.31
N GLU A 99 13.54 -10.97 -15.88
CA GLU A 99 14.96 -11.35 -15.93
C GLU A 99 15.23 -12.61 -15.09
N GLY A 100 14.64 -12.70 -13.89
CA GLY A 100 14.73 -13.89 -13.03
C GLY A 100 14.07 -15.15 -13.61
N MET A 101 12.99 -15.00 -14.39
CA MET A 101 12.29 -16.11 -15.05
C MET A 101 13.03 -16.66 -16.28
N ALA A 102 13.86 -15.85 -16.95
CA ALA A 102 14.52 -16.23 -18.20
C ALA A 102 15.84 -16.96 -17.96
N GLU A 103 16.88 -16.24 -17.54
CA GLU A 103 18.25 -16.75 -17.42
C GLU A 103 18.79 -16.64 -15.98
N GLY A 104 18.00 -16.11 -15.06
CA GLY A 104 18.47 -15.65 -13.75
C GLY A 104 19.13 -14.26 -13.85
N SER A 105 19.09 -13.50 -12.76
CA SER A 105 19.65 -12.15 -12.72
C SER A 105 20.13 -11.82 -11.32
N GLU A 106 21.31 -11.21 -11.20
CA GLU A 106 21.85 -10.71 -9.93
C GLU A 106 20.85 -9.76 -9.24
N ARG A 107 20.06 -9.01 -10.02
CA ARG A 107 19.02 -8.12 -9.49
C ARG A 107 17.88 -8.91 -8.87
N TYR A 108 17.50 -10.01 -9.50
CA TYR A 108 16.47 -10.90 -8.98
C TYR A 108 16.94 -11.58 -7.70
N GLU A 109 18.18 -12.10 -7.68
CA GLU A 109 18.79 -12.68 -6.49
C GLU A 109 18.86 -11.66 -5.35
N LEU A 110 19.30 -10.43 -5.63
CA LEU A 110 19.35 -9.36 -4.64
C LEU A 110 17.96 -9.05 -4.07
N MET A 111 16.96 -8.83 -4.94
CA MET A 111 15.61 -8.48 -4.46
C MET A 111 14.91 -9.64 -3.76
N SER A 112 15.15 -10.88 -4.18
CA SER A 112 14.56 -12.08 -3.58
C SER A 112 15.24 -12.48 -2.26
N SER A 113 16.50 -12.07 -2.05
CA SER A 113 17.22 -12.27 -0.79
C SER A 113 16.66 -11.48 0.40
N ILE A 114 15.78 -10.50 0.14
CA ILE A 114 15.17 -9.69 1.20
C ILE A 114 14.31 -10.59 2.10
N PRO A 115 14.52 -10.58 3.43
CA PRO A 115 13.80 -11.49 4.31
C PRO A 115 12.28 -11.31 4.26
N HIS A 116 11.58 -12.40 3.92
CA HIS A 116 10.12 -12.46 3.92
C HIS A 116 9.62 -13.07 5.23
N VAL A 117 8.98 -12.26 6.08
CA VAL A 117 8.41 -12.75 7.35
C VAL A 117 7.05 -13.40 7.09
N ASN A 118 6.91 -14.66 7.49
CA ASN A 118 5.61 -15.32 7.53
C ASN A 118 4.85 -14.92 8.81
N ILE A 119 3.75 -14.19 8.62
CA ILE A 119 2.87 -13.77 9.71
C ILE A 119 1.83 -14.88 9.95
N PHE A 120 1.99 -15.62 11.06
CA PHE A 120 1.04 -16.65 11.47
C PHE A 120 -0.32 -16.03 11.84
N GLY A 121 -1.41 -16.69 11.43
CA GLY A 121 -2.78 -16.23 11.74
C GLY A 121 -3.24 -14.99 10.97
N LYS A 122 -2.49 -14.55 9.94
CA LYS A 122 -2.79 -13.36 9.12
C LYS A 122 -4.21 -13.30 8.60
N ASP A 123 -4.76 -14.42 8.14
CA ASP A 123 -6.08 -14.41 7.49
C ASP A 123 -7.23 -14.13 8.45
N LYS A 124 -7.13 -14.60 9.70
CA LYS A 124 -8.17 -14.42 10.73
C LYS A 124 -8.00 -13.11 11.51
N LEU A 125 -6.76 -12.67 11.76
CA LEU A 125 -6.46 -11.54 12.64
C LEU A 125 -5.91 -10.30 11.90
N ARG A 126 -6.01 -10.23 10.56
CA ARG A 126 -5.42 -9.12 9.76
C ARG A 126 -5.73 -7.73 10.32
N ARG A 127 -6.99 -7.44 10.67
CA ARG A 127 -7.40 -6.10 11.09
C ARG A 127 -6.70 -5.68 12.37
N VAL A 128 -6.61 -6.61 13.33
CA VAL A 128 -5.94 -6.39 14.61
C VAL A 128 -4.44 -6.24 14.40
N MET A 129 -3.82 -7.14 13.64
CA MET A 129 -2.37 -7.11 13.41
C MET A 129 -1.92 -5.90 12.59
N THR A 130 -2.64 -5.55 11.52
CA THR A 130 -2.33 -4.35 10.74
C THR A 130 -2.51 -3.08 11.56
N THR A 131 -3.56 -3.02 12.39
CA THR A 131 -3.76 -1.91 13.32
C THR A 131 -2.61 -1.81 14.33
N ALA A 132 -2.23 -2.92 14.97
CA ALA A 132 -1.12 -2.95 15.92
C ALA A 132 0.20 -2.55 15.25
N GLY A 133 0.45 -3.04 14.04
CA GLY A 133 1.62 -2.67 13.24
C GLY A 133 1.66 -1.17 12.89
N LYS A 134 0.52 -0.58 12.52
CA LYS A 134 0.41 0.87 12.29
C LYS A 134 0.68 1.67 13.56
N VAL A 135 0.09 1.26 14.70
CA VAL A 135 0.33 1.89 16.00
C VAL A 135 1.80 1.84 16.34
N TRP A 136 2.42 0.66 16.29
CA TRP A 136 3.84 0.46 16.54
C TRP A 136 4.73 1.31 15.63
N HIS A 137 4.43 1.34 14.32
CA HIS A 137 5.20 2.13 13.37
C HIS A 137 5.08 3.63 13.65
N GLN A 138 3.90 4.12 14.02
CA GLN A 138 3.70 5.54 14.34
C GLN A 138 4.34 5.93 15.67
N THR A 139 4.22 5.10 16.72
CA THR A 139 4.83 5.38 18.03
C THR A 139 6.35 5.26 17.99
N SER A 140 6.89 4.27 17.28
CA SER A 140 8.35 4.15 17.10
C SER A 140 8.92 5.29 16.25
N GLY A 141 8.18 5.79 15.26
CA GLY A 141 8.54 6.99 14.50
C GLY A 141 8.60 8.24 15.37
N TYR A 142 7.63 8.40 16.28
CA TYR A 142 7.61 9.50 17.25
C TYR A 142 8.84 9.49 18.16
N TRP A 143 9.21 8.32 18.69
CA TRP A 143 10.37 8.18 19.58
C TRP A 143 11.71 8.37 18.84
N LYS A 144 11.79 7.99 17.57
CA LYS A 144 13.01 8.12 16.74
C LYS A 144 13.17 9.49 16.08
N GLY A 145 12.34 10.48 16.41
CA GLY A 145 12.53 11.87 15.96
C GLY A 145 12.23 12.14 14.48
N ARG A 146 11.54 11.22 13.78
CA ARG A 146 11.05 11.47 12.41
C ARG A 146 9.77 12.32 12.51
N ARG A 147 9.96 13.64 12.63
CA ARG A 147 8.89 14.64 12.42
C ARG A 147 8.57 14.76 10.94
#